data_AF-A0A3D2A7W1-F1
#
_entry.id   AF-A0A3D2A7W1-F1
#
_cell.length_a   1.000
_cell.length_b   1.000
_cell.length_c   1.000
_cell.angle_alpha   90.00
_cell.angle_beta   90.00
_cell.angle_gamma   90.00
#
_symmetry.space_group_name_H-M   'P 1'
#
loop_
_entity.id
_entity.type
_entity.pdbx_description
1 polymer ?
#
loop_
_entity_poly.entity_id
_entity_poly.type
_entity_poly.pdbx_seq_one_letter_code
_entity_poly.pdbx_strand_id
1 'polypeptide(L)'
;MTLSYSHAHQQGSGTTEVVAVLVAITEHTARVLTVDQGKLLPNGPLMPLHRSLQAGVRQWVEEQTQQPLGYLEQLYTFVDTNRRNVDGHALVYVSYLGLVQETQTPKLPSQALWRDWYDYFPWENHLDGAPTIITSFIVPALLAWAQEADDAITQQRRRQRIELCWGVVEAHVISQQPPSLGASAASWEQLPENKEWVAEHVLLRYEMLYEAGLIPEAPSYPPSYLANVSTELPKHWSQLIGEPMYYDHRRVIATAISRLRAKIEYRPLIFGLMPEVFTLSQLQQSVEALSGVRLHKQNFRRLLEAQNLVVETGESSSAQRGRPAKLYRFRHDIELQSLLMDSKLPKRK
;
A
#
# COMPACT_ATOMS: atom_id res chain seq x y z
N MET A 1 -13.66 -15.97 14.00
CA MET A 1 -14.27 -16.56 12.79
C MET A 1 -13.15 -17.18 12.00
N THR A 2 -13.07 -18.51 11.99
CA THR A 2 -12.16 -19.27 11.14
C THR A 2 -12.63 -19.09 9.70
N LEU A 3 -11.84 -18.40 8.87
CA LEU A 3 -12.14 -18.26 7.45
C LEU A 3 -12.05 -19.65 6.79
N SER A 4 -13.12 -20.09 6.14
CA SER A 4 -13.23 -21.45 5.57
C SER A 4 -12.78 -21.46 4.11
N TYR A 5 -11.94 -22.43 3.76
CA TYR A 5 -11.27 -22.56 2.47
C TYR A 5 -12.23 -22.99 1.34
N SER A 6 -12.09 -22.39 0.16
CA SER A 6 -12.63 -22.92 -1.09
C SER A 6 -11.60 -23.90 -1.72
N HIS A 7 -12.11 -25.07 -2.12
CA HIS A 7 -11.36 -26.28 -2.50
C HIS A 7 -10.57 -26.21 -3.83
N ALA A 8 -10.19 -25.03 -4.34
CA ALA A 8 -9.73 -24.88 -5.73
C ALA A 8 -8.20 -24.99 -5.98
N HIS A 9 -7.35 -25.13 -4.94
CA HIS A 9 -5.88 -25.15 -5.09
C HIS A 9 -5.20 -26.53 -5.02
N GLN A 10 -5.96 -27.63 -5.06
CA GLN A 10 -5.35 -28.95 -5.24
C GLN A 10 -5.09 -29.21 -6.72
N GLN A 11 -3.82 -29.07 -7.13
CA GLN A 11 -3.05 -30.01 -7.99
C GLN A 11 -1.90 -29.26 -8.68
N GLY A 12 -0.78 -29.15 -7.97
CA GLY A 12 0.50 -28.75 -8.54
C GLY A 12 1.62 -29.04 -7.56
N SER A 13 2.59 -29.88 -7.95
CA SER A 13 3.83 -30.21 -7.21
C SER A 13 4.80 -29.01 -7.07
N GLY A 14 4.33 -27.79 -7.29
CA GLY A 14 5.16 -26.59 -7.22
C GLY A 14 5.52 -26.27 -5.78
N THR A 15 6.80 -26.34 -5.44
CA THR A 15 7.34 -25.83 -4.16
C THR A 15 7.27 -24.30 -4.06
N THR A 16 6.97 -23.62 -5.16
CA THR A 16 6.97 -22.16 -5.29
C THR A 16 5.69 -21.64 -5.93
N GLU A 17 5.13 -20.57 -5.36
CA GLU A 17 4.03 -19.80 -5.95
C GLU A 17 4.48 -18.43 -6.43
N VAL A 18 3.68 -17.82 -7.31
CA VAL A 18 3.80 -16.42 -7.69
C VAL A 18 2.56 -15.66 -7.26
N VAL A 19 2.76 -14.43 -6.77
CA VAL A 19 1.69 -13.52 -6.32
C VAL A 19 1.87 -12.18 -7.01
N ALA A 20 0.80 -11.60 -7.56
CA ALA A 20 0.84 -10.31 -8.24
C ALA A 20 0.02 -9.25 -7.51
N VAL A 21 0.63 -8.09 -7.25
CA VAL A 21 -0.06 -6.86 -6.86
C VAL A 21 -0.17 -6.01 -8.11
N LEU A 22 -1.36 -5.94 -8.69
CA LEU A 22 -1.63 -5.04 -9.80
C LEU A 22 -2.24 -3.75 -9.27
N VAL A 23 -1.59 -2.64 -9.57
CA VAL A 23 -2.05 -1.30 -9.18
C VAL A 23 -2.57 -0.58 -10.42
N ALA A 24 -3.72 0.08 -10.25
CA ALA A 24 -4.29 1.00 -11.23
C ALA A 24 -4.75 2.29 -10.52
N ILE A 25 -4.97 3.35 -11.30
CA ILE A 25 -5.61 4.58 -10.82
C ILE A 25 -6.85 4.83 -11.65
N THR A 26 -8.00 4.88 -10.98
CA THR A 26 -9.30 5.09 -11.64
C THR A 26 -10.12 6.04 -10.80
N GLU A 27 -10.65 7.08 -11.45
CA GLU A 27 -11.44 8.13 -10.77
C GLU A 27 -10.71 8.71 -9.56
N HIS A 28 -9.39 8.97 -9.70
CA HIS A 28 -8.54 9.52 -8.63
C HIS A 28 -8.39 8.62 -7.41
N THR A 29 -8.69 7.33 -7.53
CA THR A 29 -8.53 6.34 -6.48
C THR A 29 -7.45 5.35 -6.89
N ALA A 30 -6.52 5.07 -5.98
CA ALA A 30 -5.53 4.02 -6.18
C ALA A 30 -6.16 2.67 -5.83
N ARG A 31 -6.16 1.76 -6.79
CA ARG A 31 -6.84 0.47 -6.69
C ARG A 31 -5.87 -0.68 -6.83
N VAL A 32 -6.18 -1.77 -6.14
CA VAL A 32 -5.49 -3.05 -6.26
C VAL A 32 -6.45 -4.10 -6.84
N LEU A 33 -5.95 -4.91 -7.77
CA LEU A 33 -6.72 -6.01 -8.33
C LEU A 33 -6.68 -7.20 -7.38
N THR A 34 -7.86 -7.74 -7.10
CA THR A 34 -8.05 -8.82 -6.13
C THR A 34 -8.90 -9.91 -6.74
N VAL A 35 -8.82 -11.11 -6.16
CA VAL A 35 -9.67 -12.26 -6.48
C VAL A 35 -10.36 -12.75 -5.20
N ASP A 36 -11.25 -13.73 -5.32
CA ASP A 36 -12.01 -14.30 -4.20
C ASP A 36 -12.72 -13.22 -3.36
N GLN A 37 -13.51 -12.38 -4.03
CA GLN A 37 -14.28 -11.29 -3.40
C GLN A 37 -13.41 -10.30 -2.60
N GLY A 38 -12.17 -10.05 -3.04
CA GLY A 38 -11.27 -9.11 -2.37
C GLY A 38 -10.44 -9.70 -1.25
N LYS A 39 -10.43 -11.03 -1.07
CA LYS A 39 -9.70 -11.69 0.01
C LYS A 39 -8.35 -12.26 -0.42
N LEU A 40 -8.08 -12.35 -1.72
CA LEU A 40 -6.80 -12.79 -2.28
C LEU A 40 -6.28 -11.82 -3.36
N LEU A 41 -4.98 -11.87 -3.61
CA LEU A 41 -4.32 -11.29 -4.78
C LEU A 41 -4.25 -12.37 -5.86
N PRO A 42 -4.19 -12.00 -7.15
CA PRO A 42 -3.93 -12.97 -8.21
C PRO A 42 -2.66 -13.80 -7.90
N ASN A 43 -2.83 -15.11 -7.76
CA ASN A 43 -1.75 -16.01 -7.34
C ASN A 43 -1.88 -17.39 -8.00
N GLY A 44 -0.77 -18.11 -8.09
CA GLY A 44 -0.80 -19.49 -8.56
C GLY A 44 0.55 -20.21 -8.50
N PRO A 45 0.58 -21.53 -8.69
CA PRO A 45 1.81 -22.30 -8.69
C PRO A 45 2.72 -21.90 -9.85
N LEU A 46 4.03 -21.91 -9.60
CA LEU A 46 5.00 -21.79 -10.68
C LEU A 46 5.00 -23.09 -11.49
N MET A 47 4.58 -23.01 -12.76
CA MET A 47 4.59 -24.16 -13.66
C MET A 47 5.94 -24.29 -14.39
N PRO A 48 6.46 -25.52 -14.60
CA PRO A 48 7.70 -25.77 -15.34
C PRO A 48 7.70 -25.26 -16.79
N LEU A 49 6.53 -24.97 -17.36
CA LEU A 49 6.39 -24.49 -18.73
C LEU A 49 6.86 -23.03 -18.90
N HIS A 50 6.92 -22.26 -17.82
CA HIS A 50 7.28 -20.85 -17.87
C HIS A 50 8.81 -20.70 -18.01
N ARG A 51 9.29 -20.07 -19.09
CA ARG A 51 10.73 -19.82 -19.30
C ARG A 51 11.34 -18.84 -18.27
N SER A 52 10.51 -18.15 -17.49
CA SER A 52 10.91 -17.28 -16.38
C SER A 52 9.78 -17.12 -15.36
N LEU A 53 10.11 -16.71 -14.12
CA LEU A 53 9.11 -16.38 -13.09
C LEU A 53 8.13 -15.28 -13.58
N GLN A 54 8.66 -14.26 -14.27
CA GLN A 54 7.86 -13.18 -14.85
C GLN A 54 6.85 -13.69 -15.88
N ALA A 55 7.22 -14.67 -16.71
CA ALA A 55 6.29 -15.26 -17.67
C ALA A 55 5.12 -15.96 -16.96
N GLY A 56 5.39 -16.63 -15.84
CA GLY A 56 4.34 -17.26 -15.03
C GLY A 56 3.38 -16.26 -14.40
N VAL A 57 3.90 -15.16 -13.88
CA VAL A 57 3.07 -14.07 -13.34
C VAL A 57 2.17 -13.47 -14.42
N ARG A 58 2.74 -13.22 -15.61
CA ARG A 58 1.99 -12.68 -16.74
C ARG A 58 0.83 -13.59 -17.13
N GLN A 59 1.09 -14.88 -17.26
CA GLN A 59 0.06 -15.87 -17.57
C GLN A 59 -1.04 -15.92 -16.50
N TRP A 60 -0.70 -16.02 -15.21
CA TRP A 60 -1.70 -16.09 -14.14
C TRP A 60 -2.58 -14.83 -14.07
N VAL A 61 -1.97 -13.65 -14.25
CA VAL A 61 -2.71 -12.39 -14.29
C VAL A 61 -3.63 -12.35 -15.51
N GLU A 62 -3.16 -12.70 -16.70
CA GLU A 62 -3.98 -12.75 -17.90
C GLU A 62 -5.14 -13.75 -17.75
N GLU A 63 -4.88 -14.95 -17.22
CA GLU A 63 -5.90 -15.98 -17.00
C GLU A 63 -6.97 -15.56 -15.98
N GLN A 64 -6.55 -15.05 -14.81
CA GLN A 64 -7.46 -14.73 -13.70
C GLN A 64 -8.17 -13.40 -13.88
N THR A 65 -7.62 -12.49 -14.69
CA THR A 65 -8.05 -11.09 -14.70
C THR A 65 -8.29 -10.50 -16.08
N GLN A 66 -7.77 -11.13 -17.13
CA GLN A 66 -7.84 -10.64 -18.52
C GLN A 66 -7.21 -9.25 -18.71
N GLN A 67 -6.37 -8.78 -17.78
CA GLN A 67 -5.68 -7.50 -17.88
C GLN A 67 -4.30 -7.66 -18.53
N PRO A 68 -3.97 -6.89 -19.57
CA PRO A 68 -2.63 -6.87 -20.12
C PRO A 68 -1.66 -6.24 -19.12
N LEU A 69 -0.56 -6.93 -18.84
CA LEU A 69 0.48 -6.41 -17.95
C LEU A 69 1.42 -5.47 -18.72
N GLY A 70 1.46 -4.20 -18.32
CA GLY A 70 2.47 -3.26 -18.76
C GLY A 70 3.78 -3.48 -18.00
N TYR A 71 4.05 -2.61 -17.03
CA TYR A 71 5.22 -2.65 -16.14
C TYR A 71 5.10 -3.81 -15.15
N LEU A 72 6.19 -4.57 -14.96
CA LEU A 72 6.23 -5.65 -13.97
C LEU A 72 7.60 -5.74 -13.28
N GLU A 73 7.63 -5.52 -11.97
CA GLU A 73 8.84 -5.65 -11.15
C GLU A 73 8.66 -6.71 -10.07
N GLN A 74 9.72 -7.48 -9.80
CA GLN A 74 9.73 -8.34 -8.62
C GLN A 74 9.83 -7.48 -7.34
N LEU A 75 8.96 -7.77 -6.36
CA LEU A 75 8.96 -7.12 -5.06
C LEU A 75 9.89 -7.85 -4.08
N TYR A 76 9.43 -9.00 -3.58
CA TYR A 76 10.13 -9.75 -2.55
C TYR A 76 9.81 -11.25 -2.64
N THR A 77 10.68 -12.08 -2.07
CA THR A 77 10.44 -13.51 -1.91
C THR A 77 10.09 -13.78 -0.46
N PHE A 78 8.93 -14.39 -0.26
CA PHE A 78 8.36 -14.67 1.04
C PHE A 78 8.37 -16.18 1.32
N VAL A 79 8.35 -16.52 2.60
CA VAL A 79 8.19 -17.89 3.09
C VAL A 79 6.99 -17.88 4.00
N ASP A 80 5.94 -18.61 3.64
CA ASP A 80 4.78 -18.84 4.49
C ASP A 80 5.00 -20.13 5.29
N THR A 81 5.22 -19.99 6.59
CA THR A 81 5.45 -21.11 7.50
C THR A 81 4.16 -21.81 7.94
N ASN A 82 3.01 -21.17 7.72
CA ASN A 82 1.69 -21.72 8.07
C ASN A 82 1.18 -22.63 6.94
N ARG A 83 1.54 -22.33 5.69
CA ARG A 83 1.26 -23.16 4.52
C ARG A 83 2.39 -24.15 4.28
N ARG A 84 2.03 -25.41 4.08
CA ARG A 84 2.99 -26.48 3.76
C ARG A 84 2.69 -27.12 2.43
N ASN A 85 3.73 -27.47 1.69
CA ASN A 85 3.61 -28.26 0.47
C ASN A 85 3.32 -29.74 0.80
N VAL A 86 3.19 -30.57 -0.24
CA VAL A 86 2.94 -32.02 -0.11
C VAL A 86 4.02 -32.76 0.68
N ASP A 87 5.24 -32.22 0.73
CA ASP A 87 6.38 -32.78 1.48
C ASP A 87 6.49 -32.22 2.91
N GLY A 88 5.56 -31.36 3.33
CA GLY A 88 5.54 -30.76 4.66
C GLY A 88 6.47 -29.54 4.85
N HIS A 89 7.14 -29.07 3.79
CA HIS A 89 7.97 -27.86 3.82
C HIS A 89 7.13 -26.59 3.72
N ALA A 90 7.61 -25.51 4.33
CA ALA A 90 7.02 -24.18 4.19
C ALA A 90 6.94 -23.76 2.72
N LEU A 91 5.87 -23.05 2.37
CA LEU A 91 5.68 -22.60 1.00
C LEU A 91 6.51 -21.35 0.73
N VAL A 92 7.30 -21.37 -0.35
CA VAL A 92 7.98 -20.18 -0.85
C VAL A 92 7.11 -19.51 -1.91
N TYR A 93 6.97 -18.18 -1.87
CA TYR A 93 6.30 -17.47 -2.95
C TYR A 93 7.02 -16.18 -3.34
N VAL A 94 7.00 -15.88 -4.64
CA VAL A 94 7.64 -14.68 -5.20
C VAL A 94 6.57 -13.68 -5.58
N SER A 95 6.68 -12.47 -5.04
CA SER A 95 5.72 -11.40 -5.28
C SER A 95 6.20 -10.43 -6.35
N TYR A 96 5.24 -9.88 -7.10
CA TYR A 96 5.48 -8.92 -8.16
C TYR A 96 4.54 -7.72 -8.06
N LEU A 97 5.03 -6.55 -8.43
CA LEU A 97 4.26 -5.33 -8.62
C LEU A 97 4.05 -5.11 -10.12
N GLY A 98 2.79 -5.08 -10.53
CA GLY A 98 2.38 -4.67 -11.86
C GLY A 98 1.71 -3.30 -11.84
N LEU A 99 2.03 -2.42 -12.79
CA LEU A 99 1.27 -1.20 -13.02
C LEU A 99 0.48 -1.37 -14.31
N VAL A 100 -0.82 -1.16 -14.22
CA VAL A 100 -1.74 -1.29 -15.35
C VAL A 100 -2.66 -0.07 -15.41
N GLN A 101 -3.06 0.28 -16.62
CA GLN A 101 -4.19 1.18 -16.81
C GLN A 101 -5.46 0.32 -16.67
N GLU A 102 -6.38 0.71 -15.79
CA GLU A 102 -7.68 0.03 -15.69
C GLU A 102 -8.40 0.25 -17.02
N THR A 103 -8.34 -0.75 -17.89
CA THR A 103 -9.14 -0.77 -19.10
C THR A 103 -10.61 -0.86 -18.67
N GLN A 104 -11.50 -0.07 -19.27
CA GLN A 104 -12.95 -0.19 -19.10
C GLN A 104 -13.46 -1.49 -19.76
N THR A 105 -12.84 -2.62 -19.45
CA THR A 105 -13.22 -3.92 -19.97
C THR A 105 -14.50 -4.33 -19.25
N PRO A 106 -15.63 -4.54 -19.94
CA PRO A 106 -16.96 -4.52 -19.31
C PRO A 106 -17.22 -5.65 -18.30
N LYS A 107 -16.39 -6.70 -18.24
CA LYS A 107 -16.54 -7.82 -17.31
C LYS A 107 -15.17 -8.43 -16.98
N LEU A 108 -14.64 -8.10 -15.81
CA LEU A 108 -13.68 -8.98 -15.14
C LEU A 108 -14.35 -10.36 -14.91
N PRO A 109 -13.59 -11.47 -14.85
CA PRO A 109 -14.13 -12.76 -14.41
C PRO A 109 -14.88 -12.63 -13.08
N SER A 110 -15.88 -13.48 -12.82
CA SER A 110 -16.86 -13.30 -11.72
C SER A 110 -16.28 -13.19 -10.30
N GLN A 111 -14.98 -13.43 -10.12
CA GLN A 111 -14.28 -13.33 -8.83
C GLN A 111 -13.24 -12.19 -8.75
N ALA A 112 -12.86 -11.57 -9.87
CA ALA A 112 -11.84 -10.53 -9.89
C ALA A 112 -12.47 -9.14 -9.71
N LEU A 113 -11.91 -8.34 -8.78
CA LEU A 113 -12.45 -7.04 -8.38
C LEU A 113 -11.32 -6.02 -8.19
N TRP A 114 -11.51 -4.82 -8.74
CA TRP A 114 -10.73 -3.66 -8.34
C TRP A 114 -11.24 -3.14 -7.01
N ARG A 115 -10.34 -3.00 -6.04
CA ARG A 115 -10.64 -2.53 -4.68
C ARG A 115 -9.80 -1.29 -4.39
N ASP A 116 -10.37 -0.31 -3.70
CA ASP A 116 -9.56 0.78 -3.14
C ASP A 116 -8.55 0.14 -2.18
N TRP A 117 -7.26 0.41 -2.38
CA TRP A 117 -6.26 -0.17 -1.51
C TRP A 117 -6.33 0.38 -0.07
N TYR A 118 -6.99 1.52 0.16
CA TYR A 118 -7.22 2.10 1.48
C TYR A 118 -8.33 1.38 2.23
N ASP A 119 -9.16 0.56 1.57
CA ASP A 119 -10.03 -0.40 2.26
C ASP A 119 -9.21 -1.41 3.07
N TYR A 120 -7.98 -1.72 2.63
CA TYR A 120 -7.04 -2.57 3.35
C TYR A 120 -6.10 -1.79 4.28
N PHE A 121 -5.96 -0.47 4.12
CA PHE A 121 -5.05 0.35 4.92
C PHE A 121 -5.67 1.71 5.23
N PRO A 122 -6.78 1.76 5.99
CA PRO A 122 -7.53 3.01 6.18
C PRO A 122 -6.73 4.10 6.89
N TRP A 123 -5.74 3.72 7.71
CA TRP A 123 -4.84 4.66 8.37
C TRP A 123 -3.78 5.28 7.44
N GLU A 124 -3.67 4.85 6.18
CA GLU A 124 -2.69 5.38 5.22
C GLU A 124 -3.22 6.53 4.36
N ASN A 125 -4.53 6.81 4.44
CA ASN A 125 -5.17 7.86 3.64
C ASN A 125 -5.27 9.17 4.42
N HIS A 126 -4.34 10.09 4.17
CA HIS A 126 -4.28 11.41 4.79
C HIS A 126 -4.81 12.53 3.88
N LEU A 127 -5.52 12.18 2.80
CA LEU A 127 -6.01 13.14 1.81
C LEU A 127 -7.00 14.15 2.38
N ASP A 128 -7.74 13.76 3.42
CA ASP A 128 -8.72 14.62 4.11
C ASP A 128 -8.27 14.97 5.54
N GLY A 129 -6.96 14.87 5.80
CA GLY A 129 -6.35 15.02 7.12
C GLY A 129 -5.95 13.68 7.74
N ALA A 130 -5.24 13.71 8.87
CA ALA A 130 -4.79 12.50 9.55
C ALA A 130 -5.99 11.66 10.05
N PRO A 131 -6.08 10.36 9.69
CA PRO A 131 -7.15 9.49 10.17
C PRO A 131 -7.22 9.48 11.70
N THR A 132 -8.39 9.78 12.26
CA THR A 132 -8.58 9.85 13.72
C THR A 132 -8.29 8.52 14.41
N ILE A 133 -8.43 7.40 13.70
CA ILE A 133 -8.13 6.06 14.22
C ILE A 133 -6.67 5.89 14.68
N ILE A 134 -5.76 6.67 14.11
CA ILE A 134 -4.35 6.68 14.52
C ILE A 134 -4.24 7.10 15.98
N THR A 135 -4.89 8.20 16.35
CA THR A 135 -4.80 8.77 17.71
C THR A 135 -5.82 8.19 18.68
N SER A 136 -7.00 7.78 18.20
CA SER A 136 -8.07 7.26 19.07
C SER A 136 -7.92 5.77 19.42
N PHE A 137 -7.16 4.99 18.64
CA PHE A 137 -7.04 3.54 18.85
C PHE A 137 -5.64 3.00 18.60
N ILE A 138 -5.08 3.19 17.40
CA ILE A 138 -3.85 2.49 16.99
C ILE A 138 -2.67 2.85 17.89
N VAL A 139 -2.35 4.14 18.04
CA VAL A 139 -1.21 4.56 18.85
C VAL A 139 -1.40 4.24 20.34
N PRO A 140 -2.57 4.49 20.97
CA PRO A 140 -2.83 4.03 22.34
C PRO A 140 -2.62 2.52 22.52
N ALA A 141 -3.14 1.70 21.60
CA ALA A 141 -2.99 0.24 21.66
C ALA A 141 -1.52 -0.20 21.49
N LEU A 142 -0.77 0.45 20.61
CA LEU A 142 0.66 0.21 20.43
C LEU A 142 1.49 0.64 21.65
N LEU A 143 1.12 1.72 22.32
CA LEU A 143 1.78 2.14 23.56
C LEU A 143 1.52 1.14 24.69
N ALA A 144 0.31 0.58 24.78
CA ALA A 144 0.01 -0.52 25.70
C ALA A 144 0.85 -1.77 25.38
N TRP A 145 0.94 -2.15 24.10
CA TRP A 145 1.84 -3.22 23.65
C TRP A 145 3.31 -2.95 23.98
N ALA A 146 3.75 -1.69 23.89
CA ALA A 146 5.10 -1.31 24.29
C ALA A 146 5.34 -1.52 25.78
N GLN A 147 4.37 -1.22 26.63
CA GLN A 147 4.46 -1.39 28.10
C GLN A 147 4.47 -2.86 28.53
N GLU A 148 3.84 -3.76 27.78
CA GLU A 148 3.80 -5.20 28.06
C GLU A 148 5.17 -5.89 27.89
N ALA A 149 6.19 -5.22 27.35
CA ALA A 149 7.50 -5.85 27.21
C ALA A 149 8.18 -6.10 28.58
N ASP A 150 8.83 -7.25 28.70
CA ASP A 150 9.44 -7.75 29.95
C ASP A 150 10.57 -6.86 30.50
N ASP A 151 11.22 -6.07 29.64
CA ASP A 151 12.38 -5.26 29.99
C ASP A 151 12.30 -3.82 29.43
N ALA A 152 12.89 -2.88 30.17
CA ALA A 152 12.84 -1.45 29.85
C ALA A 152 13.50 -1.10 28.51
N ILE A 153 14.48 -1.89 28.04
CA ILE A 153 15.14 -1.65 26.75
C ILE A 153 14.18 -1.99 25.61
N THR A 154 13.48 -3.11 25.70
CA THR A 154 12.45 -3.51 24.72
C THR A 154 11.27 -2.54 24.75
N GLN A 155 10.81 -2.12 25.92
CA GLN A 155 9.78 -1.08 26.05
C GLN A 155 10.19 0.21 25.32
N GLN A 156 11.41 0.70 25.57
CA GLN A 156 11.94 1.91 24.92
C GLN A 156 12.09 1.75 23.40
N ARG A 157 12.59 0.60 22.93
CA ARG A 157 12.69 0.31 21.49
C ARG A 157 11.33 0.29 20.81
N ARG A 158 10.30 -0.31 21.43
CA ARG A 158 8.93 -0.31 20.91
C ARG A 158 8.38 1.13 20.82
N ARG A 159 8.55 1.94 21.87
CA ARG A 159 8.14 3.36 21.86
C ARG A 159 8.83 4.16 20.74
N GLN A 160 10.14 4.03 20.60
CA GLN A 160 10.88 4.70 19.52
C GLN A 160 10.39 4.29 18.12
N ARG A 161 10.11 3.00 17.90
CA ARG A 161 9.52 2.52 16.64
C ARG A 161 8.16 3.17 16.39
N ILE A 162 7.30 3.24 17.41
CA ILE A 162 5.97 3.86 17.30
C ILE A 162 6.11 5.33 16.88
N GLU A 163 6.97 6.09 17.55
CA GLU A 163 7.22 7.50 17.21
C GLU A 163 7.70 7.66 15.76
N LEU A 164 8.67 6.85 15.32
CA LEU A 164 9.24 6.92 13.97
C LEU A 164 8.26 6.50 12.86
N CYS A 165 7.37 5.54 13.14
CA CYS A 165 6.47 5.00 12.12
C CYS A 165 5.15 5.78 12.01
N TRP A 166 4.68 6.36 13.12
CA TRP A 166 3.37 7.00 13.20
C TRP A 166 3.42 8.52 13.34
N GLY A 167 4.61 9.11 13.57
CA GLY A 167 4.76 10.57 13.66
C GLY A 167 4.06 11.18 14.88
N VAL A 168 3.83 10.39 15.93
CA VAL A 168 3.16 10.84 17.17
C VAL A 168 4.16 10.81 18.32
N VAL A 169 4.30 11.94 19.01
CA VAL A 169 5.06 12.03 20.27
C VAL A 169 4.14 11.61 21.42
N GLU A 170 4.59 10.70 22.28
CA GLU A 170 3.80 10.13 23.40
C GLU A 170 3.09 11.20 24.25
N ALA A 171 3.71 12.37 24.43
CA ALA A 171 3.14 13.52 25.15
C ALA A 171 1.81 14.04 24.58
N HIS A 172 1.57 13.92 23.27
CA HIS A 172 0.33 14.38 22.62
C HIS A 172 -0.85 13.42 22.79
N VAL A 173 -0.57 12.14 23.07
CA VAL A 173 -1.62 11.11 23.27
C VAL A 173 -2.11 11.13 24.72
N ILE A 174 -1.20 11.36 25.66
CA ILE A 174 -1.51 11.46 27.09
C ILE A 174 -2.30 12.74 27.41
N SER A 175 -2.12 13.83 26.63
CA SER A 175 -2.79 15.11 26.85
C SER A 175 -4.27 15.18 26.41
N GLN A 176 -4.90 14.08 25.98
CA GLN A 176 -6.35 14.05 25.71
C GLN A 176 -7.23 13.92 26.97
N GLN A 177 -6.67 14.10 28.18
CA GLN A 177 -7.47 14.51 29.33
C GLN A 177 -7.78 16.01 29.23
N PRO A 178 -9.04 16.47 29.42
CA PRO A 178 -9.33 17.89 29.46
C PRO A 178 -8.44 18.54 30.54
N PRO A 179 -7.84 19.72 30.29
CA PRO A 179 -6.93 20.32 31.24
C PRO A 179 -7.67 20.53 32.56
N SER A 180 -7.15 19.95 33.64
CA SER A 180 -7.51 20.40 34.97
C SER A 180 -7.10 21.87 35.09
N LEU A 181 -8.05 22.70 35.52
CA LEU A 181 -7.88 24.13 35.73
C LEU A 181 -6.63 24.37 36.61
N GLY A 182 -5.49 24.71 35.99
CA GLY A 182 -4.27 25.05 36.75
C GLY A 182 -2.92 24.94 36.03
N ALA A 183 -2.79 24.24 34.90
CA ALA A 183 -1.50 24.16 34.20
C ALA A 183 -1.27 25.39 33.31
N SER A 184 -0.24 26.18 33.60
CA SER A 184 0.07 27.43 32.91
C SER A 184 0.37 27.21 31.41
N ALA A 185 -0.19 28.06 30.56
CA ALA A 185 -0.03 28.07 29.10
C ALA A 185 1.42 28.27 28.58
N ALA A 186 2.42 28.35 29.46
CA ALA A 186 3.82 28.64 29.12
C ALA A 186 4.66 27.40 28.77
N SER A 187 4.10 26.19 28.79
CA SER A 187 4.85 24.96 28.46
C SER A 187 4.59 24.44 27.04
N TRP A 188 3.93 25.23 26.19
CA TRP A 188 3.52 24.84 24.83
C TRP A 188 4.47 25.36 23.73
N GLU A 189 5.50 26.14 24.09
CA GLU A 189 6.30 26.92 23.12
C GLU A 189 7.63 26.29 22.71
N GLN A 190 7.97 25.07 23.17
CA GLN A 190 9.23 24.42 22.83
C GLN A 190 9.05 22.92 22.55
N LEU A 191 8.33 22.59 21.48
CA LEU A 191 8.35 21.25 20.88
C LEU A 191 9.32 21.24 19.68
N PRO A 192 10.21 20.25 19.55
CA PRO A 192 11.09 20.14 18.40
C PRO A 192 10.25 19.99 17.12
N GLU A 193 10.67 20.70 16.06
CA GLU A 193 10.02 20.74 14.74
C GLU A 193 9.56 19.35 14.28
N ASN A 194 8.23 19.21 14.15
CA ASN A 194 7.50 18.36 13.21
C ASN A 194 8.24 17.10 12.72
N LYS A 195 8.18 15.98 13.46
CA LYS A 195 8.52 14.66 12.88
C LYS A 195 7.40 14.25 11.91
N GLU A 196 7.63 14.54 10.65
CA GLU A 196 6.68 14.44 9.54
C GLU A 196 6.26 12.99 9.22
N TRP A 197 5.01 12.80 8.84
CA TRP A 197 4.48 11.50 8.39
C TRP A 197 5.25 11.01 7.16
N VAL A 198 5.92 9.86 7.27
CA VAL A 198 6.65 9.24 6.16
C VAL A 198 5.71 8.29 5.42
N ALA A 199 5.32 8.67 4.21
CA ALA A 199 4.37 7.93 3.38
C ALA A 199 4.87 6.51 3.01
N GLU A 200 6.19 6.30 2.95
CA GLU A 200 6.82 5.04 2.54
C GLU A 200 6.77 3.94 3.61
N HIS A 201 6.52 4.27 4.88
CA HIS A 201 6.57 3.34 6.00
C HIS A 201 5.34 2.41 6.11
N VAL A 202 4.61 2.16 5.03
CA VAL A 202 3.37 1.36 5.04
C VAL A 202 3.61 -0.06 5.55
N LEU A 203 4.67 -0.71 5.05
CA LEU A 203 5.06 -2.05 5.50
C LEU A 203 5.46 -2.04 6.97
N LEU A 204 6.23 -1.05 7.42
CA LEU A 204 6.65 -0.94 8.82
C LEU A 204 5.46 -0.76 9.77
N ARG A 205 4.47 0.05 9.37
CA ARG A 205 3.22 0.22 10.13
C ARG A 205 2.40 -1.07 10.16
N TYR A 206 2.24 -1.74 9.01
CA TYR A 206 1.56 -3.05 8.95
C TYR A 206 2.25 -4.09 9.84
N GLU A 207 3.57 -4.24 9.74
CA GLU A 207 4.33 -5.21 10.54
C GLU A 207 4.26 -4.90 12.03
N MET A 208 4.24 -3.62 12.41
CA MET A 208 4.05 -3.23 13.80
C MET A 208 2.66 -3.61 14.34
N LEU A 209 1.60 -3.40 13.56
CA LEU A 209 0.26 -3.85 13.95
C LEU A 209 0.18 -5.38 14.02
N TYR A 210 0.85 -6.09 13.11
CA TYR A 210 0.95 -7.55 13.13
C TYR A 210 1.67 -8.06 14.39
N GLU A 211 2.85 -7.53 14.70
CA GLU A 211 3.62 -7.87 15.90
C GLU A 211 2.85 -7.58 17.19
N ALA A 212 2.09 -6.49 17.22
CA ALA A 212 1.25 -6.11 18.34
C ALA A 212 -0.02 -6.95 18.46
N GLY A 213 -0.32 -7.84 17.50
CA GLY A 213 -1.57 -8.60 17.49
C GLY A 213 -2.81 -7.74 17.24
N LEU A 214 -2.65 -6.56 16.61
CA LEU A 214 -3.74 -5.60 16.39
C LEU A 214 -4.51 -5.83 15.09
N ILE A 215 -4.08 -6.77 14.26
CA ILE A 215 -4.78 -7.17 13.03
C ILE A 215 -5.09 -8.68 13.02
N PRO A 216 -6.17 -9.13 12.35
CA PRO A 216 -6.62 -10.54 12.36
C PRO A 216 -5.64 -11.55 11.82
N GLU A 217 -4.75 -11.10 10.92
CA GLU A 217 -3.71 -11.92 10.34
C GLU A 217 -2.64 -12.32 11.37
N ALA A 218 -2.56 -11.60 12.51
CA ALA A 218 -1.60 -11.87 13.56
C ALA A 218 -2.01 -13.08 14.43
N PRO A 219 -1.07 -14.00 14.76
CA PRO A 219 -1.36 -15.15 15.61
C PRO A 219 -1.84 -14.79 17.02
N SER A 220 -1.44 -13.61 17.50
CA SER A 220 -1.81 -13.07 18.82
C SER A 220 -3.10 -12.27 18.80
N TYR A 221 -3.87 -12.26 17.70
CA TYR A 221 -5.14 -11.54 17.61
C TYR A 221 -6.33 -12.34 18.20
N PRO A 222 -7.19 -11.73 19.03
CA PRO A 222 -7.02 -10.41 19.65
C PRO A 222 -5.99 -10.46 20.79
N PRO A 223 -5.24 -9.38 21.04
CA PRO A 223 -4.14 -9.41 21.99
C PRO A 223 -4.64 -9.27 23.43
N SER A 224 -4.05 -10.03 24.35
CA SER A 224 -4.46 -10.07 25.76
C SER A 224 -4.27 -8.74 26.49
N TYR A 225 -3.24 -7.95 26.14
CA TYR A 225 -2.93 -6.70 26.82
C TYR A 225 -4.02 -5.63 26.64
N LEU A 226 -4.89 -5.72 25.61
CA LEU A 226 -6.00 -4.78 25.45
C LEU A 226 -7.06 -4.91 26.55
N ALA A 227 -7.20 -6.10 27.14
CA ALA A 227 -8.08 -6.31 28.29
C ALA A 227 -7.62 -5.49 29.52
N ASN A 228 -6.31 -5.21 29.63
CA ASN A 228 -5.71 -4.47 30.74
C ASN A 228 -5.94 -2.95 30.65
N VAL A 229 -6.36 -2.44 29.49
CA VAL A 229 -6.43 -0.98 29.20
C VAL A 229 -7.88 -0.52 28.93
N SER A 230 -8.88 -1.32 29.32
CA SER A 230 -10.31 -1.06 29.07
C SER A 230 -10.64 -0.70 27.62
N THR A 231 -9.77 -1.10 26.68
CA THR A 231 -9.90 -0.80 25.26
C THR A 231 -10.41 -2.06 24.58
N GLU A 232 -11.72 -2.31 24.69
CA GLU A 232 -12.35 -3.39 23.93
C GLU A 232 -12.19 -3.13 22.42
N LEU A 233 -12.02 -4.19 21.64
CA LEU A 233 -12.02 -4.07 20.18
C LEU A 233 -13.38 -3.52 19.72
N PRO A 234 -13.41 -2.46 18.90
CA PRO A 234 -14.66 -1.92 18.40
C PRO A 234 -15.47 -2.98 17.62
N LYS A 235 -16.80 -2.93 17.71
CA LYS A 235 -17.69 -3.87 16.99
C LYS A 235 -17.47 -3.89 15.47
N HIS A 236 -16.95 -2.79 14.91
CA HIS A 236 -16.63 -2.63 13.49
C HIS A 236 -15.12 -2.51 13.24
N TRP A 237 -14.30 -3.21 14.02
CA TRP A 237 -12.83 -3.13 13.90
C TRP A 237 -12.35 -3.36 12.46
N SER A 238 -12.97 -4.22 11.67
CA SER A 238 -12.55 -4.48 10.28
C SER A 238 -12.65 -3.24 9.38
N GLN A 239 -13.56 -2.31 9.69
CA GLN A 239 -13.67 -1.02 9.00
C GLN A 239 -12.63 -0.01 9.49
N LEU A 240 -12.12 -0.19 10.71
CA LEU A 240 -11.16 0.73 11.35
C LEU A 240 -9.71 0.37 11.06
N ILE A 241 -9.41 -0.93 11.08
CA ILE A 241 -8.08 -1.48 10.82
C ILE A 241 -8.04 -2.24 9.51
N GLY A 242 -8.95 -1.94 8.57
CA GLY A 242 -8.95 -2.45 7.21
C GLY A 242 -9.41 -3.90 7.03
N GLU A 243 -9.80 -4.20 5.79
CA GLU A 243 -10.28 -5.52 5.40
C GLU A 243 -9.18 -6.58 5.49
N PRO A 244 -9.42 -7.72 6.17
CA PRO A 244 -8.42 -8.78 6.22
C PRO A 244 -8.34 -9.52 4.89
N MET A 245 -7.15 -10.06 4.60
CA MET A 245 -6.90 -10.95 3.47
C MET A 245 -6.44 -12.33 3.94
N TYR A 246 -6.55 -13.32 3.08
CA TYR A 246 -5.96 -14.64 3.31
C TYR A 246 -4.44 -14.60 3.18
N TYR A 247 -3.78 -15.47 3.95
CA TYR A 247 -2.32 -15.59 3.99
C TYR A 247 -1.66 -14.24 4.30
N ASP A 248 -0.47 -14.01 3.76
CA ASP A 248 0.28 -12.78 3.91
C ASP A 248 -0.05 -11.75 2.80
N HIS A 249 -1.15 -11.92 2.05
CA HIS A 249 -1.43 -11.08 0.88
C HIS A 249 -1.56 -9.59 1.23
N ARG A 250 -2.12 -9.26 2.40
CA ARG A 250 -2.17 -7.88 2.87
C ARG A 250 -0.76 -7.33 3.12
N ARG A 251 0.16 -8.12 3.71
CA ARG A 251 1.59 -7.76 3.84
C ARG A 251 2.25 -7.52 2.48
N VAL A 252 1.91 -8.32 1.47
CA VAL A 252 2.41 -8.15 0.10
C VAL A 252 1.93 -6.83 -0.50
N ILE A 253 0.67 -6.43 -0.29
CA ILE A 253 0.18 -5.10 -0.69
C ILE A 253 0.94 -3.99 0.05
N ALA A 254 1.12 -4.08 1.38
CA ALA A 254 1.86 -3.08 2.15
C ALA A 254 3.30 -2.90 1.63
N THR A 255 3.94 -4.01 1.24
CA THR A 255 5.26 -4.02 0.60
C THR A 255 5.22 -3.28 -0.75
N ALA A 256 4.23 -3.59 -1.58
CA ALA A 256 4.04 -2.94 -2.87
C ALA A 256 3.81 -1.44 -2.76
N ILE A 257 2.96 -0.99 -1.82
CA ILE A 257 2.68 0.43 -1.55
C ILE A 257 3.97 1.14 -1.11
N SER A 258 4.69 0.57 -0.13
CA SER A 258 5.95 1.15 0.36
C SER A 258 6.95 1.33 -0.79
N ARG A 259 7.11 0.29 -1.60
CA ARG A 259 8.01 0.28 -2.75
C ARG A 259 7.59 1.26 -3.83
N LEU A 260 6.29 1.37 -4.12
CA LEU A 260 5.75 2.29 -5.11
C LEU A 260 5.92 3.74 -4.63
N ARG A 261 5.56 4.06 -3.39
CA ARG A 261 5.72 5.40 -2.79
C ARG A 261 7.18 5.85 -2.79
N ALA A 262 8.11 4.97 -2.40
CA ALA A 262 9.54 5.27 -2.46
C ALA A 262 10.08 5.46 -3.88
N LYS A 263 9.41 4.89 -4.89
CA LYS A 263 9.84 5.03 -6.28
C LYS A 263 9.25 6.25 -6.97
N ILE A 264 7.98 6.59 -6.72
CA ILE A 264 7.33 7.73 -7.36
C ILE A 264 7.93 9.07 -6.95
N GLU A 265 8.57 9.14 -5.78
CA GLU A 265 9.27 10.35 -5.32
C GLU A 265 10.47 10.70 -6.22
N TYR A 266 11.21 9.69 -6.70
CA TYR A 266 12.46 9.88 -7.45
C TYR A 266 12.40 9.45 -8.91
N ARG A 267 11.37 8.71 -9.32
CA ARG A 267 11.18 8.23 -10.69
C ARG A 267 9.72 8.37 -11.10
N PRO A 268 9.41 8.81 -12.32
CA PRO A 268 8.04 9.03 -12.71
C PRO A 268 7.31 7.72 -13.10
N LEU A 269 7.41 6.64 -12.33
CA LEU A 269 6.71 5.35 -12.63
C LEU A 269 5.19 5.47 -12.81
N ILE A 270 4.62 6.63 -12.47
CA ILE A 270 3.25 7.04 -12.74
C ILE A 270 2.83 6.91 -14.22
N PHE A 271 3.76 6.84 -15.20
CA PHE A 271 3.40 6.65 -16.63
C PHE A 271 2.49 5.44 -16.86
N GLY A 272 2.80 4.31 -16.21
CA GLY A 272 2.04 3.06 -16.36
C GLY A 272 0.60 3.13 -15.81
N LEU A 273 0.28 4.19 -15.08
CA LEU A 273 -1.01 4.39 -14.39
C LEU A 273 -1.85 5.52 -15.01
N MET A 274 -1.24 6.36 -15.85
CA MET A 274 -1.90 7.53 -16.45
C MET A 274 -2.31 7.23 -17.90
N PRO A 275 -3.41 7.82 -18.40
CA PRO A 275 -3.74 7.78 -19.82
C PRO A 275 -2.66 8.48 -20.66
N GLU A 276 -2.65 8.25 -21.97
CA GLU A 276 -1.68 8.87 -22.91
C GLU A 276 -1.72 10.41 -22.86
N VAL A 277 -2.91 10.98 -22.66
CA VAL A 277 -3.13 12.41 -22.55
C VAL A 277 -3.93 12.73 -21.28
N PHE A 278 -3.45 13.70 -20.51
CA PHE A 278 -4.04 14.06 -19.21
C PHE A 278 -3.88 15.56 -18.90
N THR A 279 -4.66 16.04 -17.93
CA THR A 279 -4.49 17.35 -17.31
C THR A 279 -3.50 17.28 -16.14
N LEU A 280 -2.82 18.39 -15.82
CA LEU A 280 -1.96 18.44 -14.62
C LEU A 280 -2.73 18.21 -13.32
N SER A 281 -4.04 18.51 -13.29
CA SER A 281 -4.89 18.22 -12.15
C SER A 281 -5.07 16.71 -11.95
N GLN A 282 -5.36 15.98 -13.03
CA GLN A 282 -5.47 14.52 -13.01
C GLN A 282 -4.16 13.88 -12.57
N LEU A 283 -3.01 14.36 -13.07
CA LEU A 283 -1.72 13.86 -12.66
C LEU A 283 -1.46 14.12 -11.16
N GLN A 284 -1.72 15.34 -10.68
CA GLN A 284 -1.59 15.67 -9.25
C GLN A 284 -2.46 14.74 -8.39
N GLN A 285 -3.75 14.62 -8.72
CA GLN A 285 -4.69 13.76 -7.99
C GLN A 285 -4.27 12.29 -8.00
N SER A 286 -3.66 11.82 -9.08
CA SER A 286 -3.15 10.45 -9.19
C SER A 286 -1.95 10.22 -8.26
N VAL A 287 -1.01 11.18 -8.19
CA VAL A 287 0.12 11.10 -7.24
C VAL A 287 -0.36 11.22 -5.80
N GLU A 288 -1.33 12.09 -5.52
CA GLU A 288 -1.99 12.19 -4.21
C GLU A 288 -2.66 10.86 -3.83
N ALA A 289 -3.41 10.24 -4.73
CA ALA A 289 -4.06 8.95 -4.51
C ALA A 289 -3.05 7.84 -4.16
N LEU A 290 -1.89 7.81 -4.82
CA LEU A 290 -0.82 6.85 -4.52
C LEU A 290 -0.07 7.13 -3.22
N SER A 291 0.23 8.40 -2.95
CA SER A 291 1.02 8.81 -1.78
C SER A 291 0.19 8.86 -0.50
N GLY A 292 -1.14 9.01 -0.62
CA GLY A 292 -2.06 9.20 0.49
C GLY A 292 -1.99 10.58 1.12
N VAL A 293 -1.22 11.52 0.56
CA VAL A 293 -1.03 12.87 1.11
C VAL A 293 -1.36 13.93 0.05
N ARG A 294 -1.86 15.09 0.49
CA ARG A 294 -2.13 16.22 -0.42
C ARG A 294 -0.84 16.88 -0.86
N LEU A 295 -0.78 17.25 -2.14
CA LEU A 295 0.37 17.94 -2.71
C LEU A 295 0.08 19.43 -2.87
N HIS A 296 1.09 20.26 -2.56
CA HIS A 296 0.99 21.68 -2.83
C HIS A 296 1.05 21.93 -4.34
N LYS A 297 -0.05 22.44 -4.91
CA LYS A 297 -0.24 22.65 -6.36
C LYS A 297 0.91 23.40 -7.04
N GLN A 298 1.44 24.46 -6.42
CA GLN A 298 2.52 25.24 -7.02
C GLN A 298 3.86 24.49 -6.97
N ASN A 299 4.13 23.76 -5.88
CA ASN A 299 5.38 23.00 -5.75
C ASN A 299 5.39 21.84 -6.75
N PHE A 300 4.25 21.16 -6.88
CA PHE A 300 4.07 20.08 -7.84
C PHE A 300 4.32 20.55 -9.28
N ARG A 301 3.77 21.70 -9.68
CA ARG A 301 4.02 22.27 -11.02
C ARG A 301 5.49 22.61 -11.26
N ARG A 302 6.13 23.28 -10.29
CA ARG A 302 7.56 23.60 -10.37
C ARG A 302 8.41 22.34 -10.50
N LEU A 303 8.05 21.27 -9.79
CA LEU A 303 8.74 19.97 -9.88
C LEU A 303 8.65 19.37 -11.28
N LEU A 304 7.46 19.33 -11.87
CA LEU A 304 7.24 18.81 -13.23
C LEU A 304 8.01 19.60 -14.29
N GLU A 305 8.03 20.93 -14.16
CA GLU A 305 8.77 21.84 -15.04
C GLU A 305 10.28 21.65 -14.89
N ALA A 306 10.79 21.61 -13.65
CA ALA A 306 12.22 21.45 -13.36
C ALA A 306 12.77 20.10 -13.84
N GLN A 307 11.98 19.03 -13.70
CA GLN A 307 12.36 17.70 -14.18
C GLN A 307 12.07 17.49 -15.68
N ASN A 308 11.41 18.45 -16.34
CA ASN A 308 11.04 18.39 -17.75
C ASN A 308 10.35 17.07 -18.13
N LEU A 309 9.32 16.67 -17.37
CA LEU A 309 8.67 15.35 -17.51
C LEU A 309 7.53 15.32 -18.51
N VAL A 310 6.89 16.47 -18.74
CA VAL A 310 5.65 16.60 -19.50
C VAL A 310 5.76 17.66 -20.59
N VAL A 311 5.03 17.46 -21.67
CA VAL A 311 4.91 18.40 -22.78
C VAL A 311 3.44 18.72 -23.03
N GLU A 312 3.14 20.00 -23.29
CA GLU A 312 1.80 20.45 -23.67
C GLU A 312 1.46 19.91 -25.06
N THR A 313 0.25 19.37 -25.24
CA THR A 313 -0.19 18.84 -26.54
C THR A 313 -0.74 19.92 -27.48
N GLY A 314 -1.01 21.12 -26.94
CA GLY A 314 -1.72 22.20 -27.63
C GLY A 314 -3.24 22.06 -27.58
N GLU A 315 -3.75 20.93 -27.08
CA GLU A 315 -5.17 20.66 -26.93
C GLU A 315 -5.68 21.04 -25.54
N SER A 316 -7.01 21.13 -25.40
CA SER A 316 -7.66 21.39 -24.13
C SER A 316 -8.84 20.46 -23.93
N SER A 317 -9.09 20.05 -22.68
CA SER A 317 -10.21 19.18 -22.33
C SER A 317 -11.54 19.81 -22.73
N SER A 318 -12.50 18.99 -23.17
CA SER A 318 -13.89 19.46 -23.32
C SER A 318 -14.45 19.83 -21.93
N ALA A 319 -14.75 21.11 -21.71
CA ALA A 319 -15.29 21.57 -20.43
C ALA A 319 -16.81 21.32 -20.38
N GLN A 320 -17.28 20.46 -19.49
CA GLN A 320 -18.71 20.41 -19.14
C GLN A 320 -19.13 21.60 -18.26
N ARG A 321 -18.18 22.17 -17.47
CA ARG A 321 -18.35 23.42 -16.70
C ARG A 321 -16.97 24.03 -16.38
N GLY A 322 -16.81 25.35 -16.54
CA GLY A 322 -15.56 26.08 -16.24
C GLY A 322 -14.60 26.23 -17.43
N ARG A 323 -13.37 26.73 -17.18
CA ARG A 323 -12.36 26.93 -18.22
C ARG A 323 -11.75 25.57 -18.64
N PRO A 324 -11.69 25.26 -19.95
CA PRO A 324 -10.97 24.09 -20.47
C PRO A 324 -9.56 23.97 -19.89
N ALA A 325 -9.20 22.79 -19.41
CA ALA A 325 -7.87 22.52 -18.90
C ALA A 325 -6.94 22.11 -20.04
N LYS A 326 -5.72 22.64 -20.04
CA LYS A 326 -4.69 22.24 -21.01
C LYS A 326 -4.35 20.76 -20.85
N LEU A 327 -4.14 20.11 -21.99
CA LEU A 327 -3.74 18.71 -22.06
C LEU A 327 -2.22 18.58 -22.21
N TYR A 328 -1.69 17.56 -21.54
CA TYR A 328 -0.29 17.22 -21.49
C TYR A 328 -0.14 15.74 -21.80
N ARG A 329 1.04 15.40 -22.28
CA ARG A 329 1.51 14.02 -22.35
C ARG A 329 2.91 13.95 -21.76
N PHE A 330 3.29 12.75 -21.42
CA PHE A 330 4.65 12.49 -20.99
C PHE A 330 5.64 12.61 -22.14
N ARG A 331 6.91 12.91 -21.82
CA ARG A 331 7.95 12.94 -22.85
C ARG A 331 8.34 11.52 -23.24
N HIS A 332 8.52 11.33 -24.54
CA HIS A 332 8.77 10.03 -25.14
C HIS A 332 10.08 9.37 -24.66
N ASP A 333 11.12 10.15 -24.37
CA ASP A 333 12.37 9.64 -23.80
C ASP A 333 12.16 9.03 -22.40
N ILE A 334 11.25 9.59 -21.62
CA ILE A 334 10.93 9.07 -20.29
C ILE A 334 10.03 7.82 -20.38
N GLU A 335 9.08 7.80 -21.32
CA GLU A 335 8.29 6.60 -21.63
C GLU A 335 9.20 5.44 -22.04
N LEU A 336 10.14 5.69 -22.96
CA LEU A 336 11.13 4.69 -23.38
C LEU A 336 12.02 4.24 -22.23
N GLN A 337 12.49 5.14 -21.36
CA GLN A 337 13.25 4.75 -20.17
C GLN A 337 12.42 3.84 -19.26
N SER A 338 11.14 4.14 -19.04
CA SER A 338 10.23 3.30 -18.25
C SER A 338 10.06 1.91 -18.87
N LEU A 339 9.93 1.83 -20.21
CA LEU A 339 9.80 0.56 -20.94
C LEU A 339 11.11 -0.24 -20.93
N LEU A 340 12.27 0.42 -20.97
CA LEU A 340 13.58 -0.22 -20.93
C LEU A 340 13.97 -0.73 -19.53
N MET A 341 13.28 -0.27 -18.47
CA MET A 341 13.49 -0.78 -17.10
C MET A 341 13.05 -2.24 -16.92
N ASP A 342 12.30 -2.82 -17.85
CA ASP A 342 11.91 -4.24 -17.89
C ASP A 342 13.02 -5.17 -18.40
N SER A 343 14.13 -4.63 -18.92
CA SER A 343 15.21 -5.45 -19.45
C SER A 343 16.57 -4.85 -19.09
N LYS A 344 17.23 -5.43 -18.08
CA LYS A 344 18.69 -5.32 -18.01
C LYS A 344 19.24 -5.89 -19.32
N LEU A 345 19.70 -5.03 -20.21
CA LEU A 345 20.60 -5.42 -21.28
C LEU A 345 21.96 -4.77 -21.05
N PRO A 346 23.05 -5.56 -21.22
CA PRO A 346 24.36 -5.22 -20.69
C PRO A 346 24.96 -4.05 -21.46
N LYS A 347 25.70 -3.20 -20.73
CA LYS A 347 26.58 -2.21 -21.34
C LYS A 347 27.56 -2.93 -22.28
N ARG A 348 27.70 -2.46 -23.52
CA ARG A 348 28.73 -2.95 -24.43
C ARG A 348 29.75 -1.84 -24.74
N LYS A 349 30.93 -2.11 -24.18
CA LYS A 349 32.27 -1.50 -24.28
C LYS A 349 32.45 -0.07 -23.81
#